data_AF-A0A2W4UXJ6-F1
#
_entry.id   AF-A0A2W4UXJ6-F1
#
_cell.length_a   1.000
_cell.length_b   1.000
_cell.length_c   1.000
_cell.angle_alpha   90.00
_cell.angle_beta   90.00
_cell.angle_gamma   90.00
#
_symmetry.space_group_name_H-M   'P 1'
#
loop_
_entity.id
_entity.type
_entity.pdbx_description
1 polymer ?
#
loop_
_entity_poly.entity_id
_entity_poly.type
_entity_poly.pdbx_seq_one_letter_code
_entity_poly.pdbx_strand_id
1 'polypeptide(L)'
;MDRRLLGREGGKVMRPRGAGQSPASKAFLESGAERFDAAYLVGLHFGVRGNGEYSEAETNYARNVDKLIHVYSKYRADAPPSGDTHRISFEVYHLLINGIKSGDIDMKTCSVCNTKHPVPRRHEGLAQCPACATQDLGVSQVKREMDARLAAYRASRNQLAKFG
;
A
#
# COMPACT_ATOMS: atom_id res chain seq x y z
N MET A 1 -12.65 -11.79 24.65
CA MET A 1 -11.32 -12.19 24.13
C MET A 1 -10.83 -11.09 23.20
N ASP A 2 -9.68 -10.52 23.52
CA ASP A 2 -9.13 -9.31 22.91
C ASP A 2 -8.70 -9.54 21.45
N ARG A 3 -9.28 -8.75 20.53
CA ARG A 3 -8.98 -8.78 19.08
C ARG A 3 -7.69 -8.04 18.71
N ARG A 4 -6.91 -7.60 19.69
CA ARG A 4 -5.72 -6.74 19.50
C ARG A 4 -4.42 -7.49 19.18
N LEU A 5 -4.45 -8.83 19.17
CA LEU A 5 -3.26 -9.67 18.92
C LEU A 5 -3.24 -10.35 17.54
N LEU A 6 -4.26 -10.17 16.71
CA LEU A 6 -4.31 -10.73 15.35
C LEU A 6 -4.29 -9.59 14.33
N GLY A 7 -3.09 -9.25 13.83
CA GLY A 7 -2.98 -8.40 12.64
C GLY A 7 -1.77 -7.45 12.53
N ARG A 8 -0.66 -7.66 13.25
CA ARG A 8 0.62 -7.03 12.85
C ARG A 8 1.16 -7.59 11.52
N GLU A 9 0.69 -8.77 11.14
CA GLU A 9 0.88 -9.37 9.83
C GLU A 9 -0.40 -9.21 9.03
N GLY A 10 -0.46 -8.20 8.15
CA GLY A 10 -1.44 -8.21 7.07
C GLY A 10 -1.35 -9.55 6.35
N GLY A 11 -2.49 -10.21 6.14
CA GLY A 11 -2.57 -11.62 5.73
C GLY A 11 -1.50 -12.04 4.71
N LYS A 12 -0.78 -13.12 5.05
CA LYS A 12 0.18 -13.76 4.15
C LYS A 12 -0.55 -14.16 2.88
N VAL A 13 -0.12 -13.63 1.74
CA VAL A 13 -0.69 -13.98 0.44
C VAL A 13 -0.33 -15.42 0.14
N MET A 14 -1.34 -16.30 0.05
CA MET A 14 -1.14 -17.67 -0.44
C MET A 14 -0.64 -17.61 -1.88
N ARG A 15 0.46 -18.29 -2.18
CA ARG A 15 1.02 -18.42 -3.54
C ARG A 15 0.79 -19.85 -4.07
N PRO A 16 0.59 -20.02 -5.39
CA PRO A 16 0.43 -21.34 -6.00
C PRO A 16 1.68 -22.20 -5.81
N ARG A 17 1.50 -23.50 -5.56
CA ARG A 17 2.62 -24.46 -5.47
C ARG A 17 3.26 -24.64 -6.86
N GLY A 18 4.58 -24.51 -6.98
CA GLY A 18 5.34 -24.87 -8.19
C GLY A 18 5.97 -23.74 -9.02
N ALA A 19 5.82 -22.47 -8.64
CA ALA A 19 6.60 -21.39 -9.27
C ALA A 19 8.04 -21.43 -8.76
N GLY A 20 9.02 -21.47 -9.67
CA GLY A 20 10.45 -21.51 -9.35
C GLY A 20 10.83 -20.44 -8.33
N GLN A 21 11.41 -20.88 -7.21
CA GLN A 21 11.73 -20.04 -6.06
C GLN A 21 13.18 -19.60 -6.17
N SER A 22 13.44 -18.33 -6.53
CA SER A 22 14.72 -17.72 -6.19
C SER A 22 14.68 -17.37 -4.69
N PRO A 23 15.80 -17.43 -3.95
CA PRO A 23 15.82 -17.08 -2.52
C PRO A 23 15.29 -15.66 -2.25
N ALA A 24 15.46 -14.74 -3.19
CA ALA A 24 14.91 -13.38 -3.16
C ALA A 24 13.40 -13.32 -3.48
N SER A 25 12.84 -14.32 -4.18
CA SER A 25 11.41 -14.38 -4.51
C SER A 25 10.53 -14.99 -3.42
N LYS A 26 11.11 -15.64 -2.40
CA LYS A 26 10.34 -16.22 -1.30
C LYS A 26 9.54 -15.16 -0.53
N ALA A 27 10.10 -13.96 -0.29
CA ALA A 27 9.50 -12.94 0.58
C ALA A 27 9.05 -11.63 -0.12
N PHE A 28 8.65 -11.68 -1.40
CA PHE A 28 8.27 -10.46 -2.12
C PHE A 28 6.98 -9.81 -1.57
N LEU A 29 7.12 -8.70 -0.84
CA LEU A 29 6.03 -7.90 -0.24
C LEU A 29 5.09 -8.72 0.65
N GLU A 30 5.66 -9.53 1.54
CA GLU A 30 4.90 -10.40 2.43
C GLU A 30 4.07 -9.61 3.44
N SER A 31 4.65 -8.53 4.01
CA SER A 31 3.96 -7.75 5.04
C SER A 31 3.14 -6.59 4.46
N GLY A 32 2.10 -6.17 5.18
CA GLY A 32 1.32 -4.98 4.83
C GLY A 32 2.17 -3.70 4.80
N ALA A 33 3.17 -3.61 5.68
CA ALA A 33 4.11 -2.49 5.72
C ALA A 33 5.04 -2.46 4.49
N GLU A 34 5.54 -3.62 4.05
CA GLU A 34 6.30 -3.71 2.79
C GLU A 34 5.43 -3.33 1.59
N ARG A 35 4.18 -3.80 1.54
CA ARG A 35 3.26 -3.40 0.45
C ARG A 35 2.99 -1.90 0.45
N PHE A 36 2.93 -1.27 1.62
CA PHE A 36 2.77 0.17 1.75
C PHE A 36 4.00 0.92 1.23
N ASP A 37 5.20 0.55 1.69
CA ASP A 37 6.45 1.15 1.24
C ASP A 37 6.67 0.92 -0.27
N ALA A 38 6.27 -0.24 -0.79
CA ALA A 38 6.32 -0.55 -2.22
C ALA A 38 5.35 0.32 -3.04
N ALA A 39 4.12 0.52 -2.55
CA ALA A 39 3.17 1.42 -3.18
C ALA A 39 3.71 2.86 -3.20
N TYR A 40 4.39 3.29 -2.15
CA TYR A 40 5.02 4.59 -2.08
C TYR A 40 6.19 4.73 -3.07
N LEU A 41 7.11 3.76 -3.11
CA LEU A 41 8.22 3.72 -4.08
C LEU A 41 7.73 3.72 -5.54
N VAL A 42 6.69 2.94 -5.84
CA VAL A 42 6.04 2.90 -7.15
C VAL A 42 5.38 4.25 -7.46
N GLY A 43 4.77 4.89 -6.47
CA GLY A 43 4.22 6.24 -6.60
C GLY A 43 5.27 7.31 -6.88
N LEU A 44 6.45 7.21 -6.26
CA LEU A 44 7.59 8.10 -6.54
C LEU A 44 8.16 7.88 -7.95
N HIS A 45 8.25 6.62 -8.40
CA HIS A 45 8.82 6.29 -9.71
C HIS A 45 7.84 6.60 -10.85
N PHE A 46 6.64 6.02 -10.80
CA PHE A 46 5.66 6.09 -11.88
C PHE A 46 4.63 7.21 -11.70
N GLY A 47 4.64 7.95 -10.59
CA GLY A 47 3.66 9.00 -10.31
C GLY A 47 2.36 8.45 -9.70
N VAL A 48 1.85 9.17 -8.70
CA VAL A 48 0.66 8.75 -7.94
C VAL A 48 -0.63 8.83 -8.78
N ARG A 49 -0.77 9.85 -9.63
CA ARG A 49 -2.01 10.14 -10.39
C ARG A 49 -1.85 10.20 -11.92
N GLY A 50 -0.64 9.99 -12.43
CA GLY A 50 -0.31 10.09 -13.85
C GLY A 50 1.01 9.40 -14.14
N ASN A 51 1.62 9.66 -15.30
CA ASN A 51 2.98 9.24 -15.59
C ASN A 51 3.94 10.18 -14.86
N GLY A 52 4.68 9.64 -13.90
CA GLY A 52 5.66 10.37 -13.10
C GLY A 52 6.92 10.69 -13.90
N GLU A 53 7.72 11.62 -13.38
CA GLU A 53 8.99 12.06 -13.99
C GLU A 53 9.93 10.89 -14.32
N TYR A 54 9.92 9.84 -13.51
CA TYR A 54 10.80 8.67 -13.67
C TYR A 54 10.12 7.49 -14.39
N SER A 55 8.90 7.68 -14.91
CA SER A 55 8.11 6.62 -15.55
C SER A 55 8.59 6.25 -16.96
N GLU A 56 9.28 7.17 -17.64
CA GLU A 56 9.71 6.98 -19.02
C GLU A 56 10.80 5.90 -19.14
N ALA A 57 10.69 5.10 -20.20
CA ALA A 57 11.69 4.08 -20.54
C ALA A 57 12.99 4.75 -20.99
N GLU A 58 14.03 4.65 -20.16
CA GLU A 58 15.36 5.13 -20.49
C GLU A 58 16.14 4.04 -21.22
N THR A 59 16.64 4.34 -22.43
CA THR A 59 17.43 3.39 -23.23
C THR A 59 18.90 3.37 -22.82
N ASN A 60 19.39 4.43 -22.16
CA ASN A 60 20.73 4.49 -21.60
C ASN A 60 20.76 3.84 -20.20
N TYR A 61 21.57 2.79 -20.05
CA TYR A 61 21.68 2.04 -18.80
C TYR A 61 22.12 2.91 -17.62
N ALA A 62 23.15 3.75 -17.79
CA ALA A 62 23.67 4.59 -16.70
C ALA A 62 22.60 5.58 -16.23
N ARG A 63 21.91 6.24 -17.16
CA ARG A 63 20.80 7.15 -16.81
C ARG A 63 19.64 6.42 -16.14
N ASN A 64 19.33 5.19 -16.56
CA ASN A 64 18.28 4.39 -15.90
C ASN A 64 18.68 4.05 -14.45
N VAL A 65 19.94 3.73 -14.21
CA VAL A 65 20.46 3.47 -12.85
C VAL A 65 20.42 4.76 -12.01
N ASP A 66 20.84 5.89 -12.56
CA ASP A 66 20.77 7.19 -11.86
C ASP A 66 19.33 7.54 -11.45
N LYS A 67 18.35 7.30 -12.34
CA LYS A 67 16.92 7.48 -12.04
C LYS A 67 16.48 6.61 -10.85
N LEU A 68 16.87 5.34 -10.84
CA LEU A 68 16.54 4.42 -9.75
C LEU A 68 17.19 4.85 -8.42
N ILE A 69 18.46 5.25 -8.45
CA ILE A 69 19.19 5.74 -7.28
C ILE A 69 18.52 7.00 -6.72
N HIS A 70 18.12 7.94 -7.59
CA HIS A 70 17.49 9.18 -7.18
C HIS A 70 16.14 8.91 -6.46
N VAL A 71 15.29 8.07 -7.04
CA VAL A 71 14.00 7.70 -6.43
C VAL A 71 14.21 6.96 -5.10
N TYR A 72 15.15 6.03 -5.06
CA TYR A 72 15.40 5.26 -3.84
C TYR A 72 16.01 6.13 -2.72
N SER A 73 16.89 7.08 -3.07
CA SER A 73 17.45 8.04 -2.11
C SER A 73 16.35 8.92 -1.49
N LYS A 74 15.38 9.34 -2.30
CA LYS A 74 14.19 10.05 -1.80
C LYS A 74 13.37 9.19 -0.85
N TYR A 75 13.09 7.94 -1.20
CA TYR A 75 12.42 7.02 -0.28
C TYR A 75 13.17 6.88 1.05
N ARG A 76 14.51 6.77 1.01
CA ARG A 76 15.30 6.66 2.25
C ARG A 76 15.25 7.91 3.12
N ALA A 77 15.13 9.09 2.51
CA ALA A 77 14.97 10.35 3.21
C ALA A 77 13.57 10.50 3.83
N ASP A 78 12.54 10.06 3.11
CA ASP A 78 11.14 10.23 3.50
C ASP A 78 10.64 9.13 4.47
N ALA A 79 11.14 7.91 4.34
CA ALA A 79 10.72 6.76 5.14
C ALA A 79 11.70 6.48 6.30
N PRO A 80 11.23 6.47 7.56
CA PRO A 80 12.08 6.10 8.69
C PRO A 80 12.53 4.64 8.56
N PRO A 81 13.80 4.32 8.84
CA PRO A 81 14.28 2.96 8.83
C PRO A 81 13.57 2.13 9.91
N SER A 82 13.41 0.83 9.67
CA SER A 82 12.87 -0.11 10.65
C SER A 82 14.03 -0.84 11.33
N GLY A 83 14.59 -0.22 12.37
CA GLY A 83 15.87 -0.64 12.94
C GLY A 83 17.02 -0.14 12.08
N ASP A 84 17.93 -1.03 11.69
CA ASP A 84 19.15 -0.67 10.95
C ASP A 84 18.95 -0.59 9.43
N THR A 85 17.81 -1.04 8.91
CA THR A 85 17.55 -1.10 7.47
C THR A 85 16.18 -0.54 7.09
N HIS A 86 16.07 -0.06 5.84
CA HIS A 86 14.78 0.23 5.21
C HIS A 86 14.07 -1.08 4.87
N ARG A 87 12.74 -1.10 5.00
CA ARG A 87 11.94 -2.32 4.77
C ARG A 87 12.09 -2.87 3.36
N ILE A 88 12.25 -1.96 2.39
CA ILE A 88 12.52 -2.32 1.00
C ILE A 88 13.96 -1.96 0.67
N SER A 89 14.76 -2.96 0.32
CA SER A 89 16.12 -2.78 -0.18
C SER A 89 16.12 -2.24 -1.61
N PHE A 90 17.24 -1.70 -2.05
CA PHE A 90 17.38 -1.19 -3.42
C PHE A 90 17.18 -2.30 -4.46
N GLU A 91 17.65 -3.51 -4.19
CA GLU A 91 17.53 -4.67 -5.06
C GLU A 91 16.07 -5.10 -5.23
N VAL A 92 15.30 -5.11 -4.13
CA VAL A 92 13.87 -5.42 -4.16
C VAL A 92 13.12 -4.34 -4.95
N TYR A 93 13.48 -3.08 -4.77
CA TYR A 93 12.93 -1.98 -5.56
C TYR A 93 13.24 -2.14 -7.06
N HIS A 94 14.48 -2.45 -7.43
CA HIS A 94 14.87 -2.68 -8.82
C HIS A 94 14.09 -3.86 -9.45
N LEU A 95 13.94 -4.98 -8.71
CA LEU A 95 13.13 -6.12 -9.14
C LEU A 95 11.65 -5.75 -9.29
N LEU A 96 11.11 -4.92 -8.40
CA LEU A 96 9.73 -4.43 -8.47
C LEU A 96 9.49 -3.62 -9.75
N ILE A 97 10.37 -2.68 -10.08
CA ILE A 97 10.25 -1.87 -11.31
C ILE A 97 10.36 -2.74 -12.56
N ASN A 98 11.32 -3.67 -12.59
CA ASN A 98 11.49 -4.57 -13.73
C ASN A 98 10.29 -5.51 -13.89
N GLY A 99 9.73 -6.03 -12.79
CA GLY A 99 8.53 -6.86 -12.82
C GLY A 99 7.28 -6.10 -13.31
N ILE A 100 7.18 -4.80 -13.03
CA ILE A 100 6.12 -3.95 -13.60
C ILE A 100 6.34 -3.74 -15.09
N LYS A 101 7.57 -3.44 -15.52
CA LYS A 101 7.92 -3.22 -16.93
C LYS A 101 7.76 -4.50 -17.78
N SER A 102 8.05 -5.67 -17.21
CA SER A 102 7.86 -6.97 -17.89
C SER A 102 6.41 -7.47 -17.89
N GLY A 103 5.53 -6.86 -17.09
CA GLY A 103 4.14 -7.30 -16.93
C GLY A 103 3.97 -8.55 -16.06
N ASP A 104 4.94 -8.84 -15.19
CA ASP A 104 4.82 -9.86 -14.13
C ASP A 104 4.10 -9.33 -12.88
N ILE A 105 4.13 -7.99 -12.71
CA ILE A 105 3.49 -7.25 -11.62
C ILE A 105 2.53 -6.23 -12.23
N ASP A 106 1.26 -6.30 -11.86
CA ASP A 106 0.25 -5.35 -12.27
C ASP A 106 0.25 -4.14 -11.32
N MET A 107 -0.03 -2.95 -11.87
CA MET A 107 -0.36 -1.79 -11.05
C MET A 107 -1.88 -1.63 -10.93
N LYS A 108 -2.40 -1.69 -9.71
CA LYS A 108 -3.82 -1.42 -9.44
C LYS A 108 -3.99 -0.04 -8.80
N THR A 109 -5.06 0.65 -9.21
CA THR A 109 -5.48 1.91 -8.59
C THR A 109 -6.58 1.60 -7.57
N CYS A 110 -6.40 2.05 -6.33
CA CYS A 110 -7.44 1.92 -5.31
C CYS A 110 -8.64 2.81 -5.64
N SER A 111 -9.86 2.26 -5.59
CA SER A 111 -11.10 3.04 -5.80
C SER A 111 -11.44 4.02 -4.67
N VAL A 112 -10.82 3.88 -3.49
CA VAL A 112 -11.12 4.70 -2.31
C VAL A 112 -10.17 5.90 -2.23
N CYS A 113 -8.86 5.65 -2.21
CA CYS A 113 -7.85 6.70 -2.05
C CYS A 113 -7.12 7.07 -3.36
N ASN A 114 -7.46 6.43 -4.48
CA ASN A 114 -6.84 6.63 -5.80
C ASN A 114 -5.32 6.44 -5.84
N THR A 115 -4.73 5.76 -4.85
CA THR A 115 -3.31 5.41 -4.88
C THR A 115 -3.06 4.18 -5.73
N LYS A 116 -1.95 4.21 -6.46
CA LYS A 116 -1.45 3.05 -7.21
C LYS A 116 -0.64 2.15 -6.28
N HIS A 117 -0.80 0.85 -6.42
CA HIS A 117 -0.03 -0.14 -5.67
C HIS A 117 0.27 -1.37 -6.53
N PRO A 118 1.46 -1.98 -6.37
CA PRO A 118 1.83 -3.17 -7.10
C PRO A 118 1.11 -4.41 -6.57
N VAL A 119 0.65 -5.25 -7.48
CA VAL A 119 -0.01 -6.53 -7.20
C VAL A 119 0.60 -7.59 -8.11
N PRO A 120 0.99 -8.77 -7.59
CA PRO A 120 1.45 -9.86 -8.44
C PRO A 120 0.37 -10.22 -9.48
N ARG A 121 0.75 -10.42 -10.75
CA ARG A 121 -0.23 -10.70 -11.82
C ARG A 121 -1.08 -11.94 -11.56
N ARG A 122 -0.50 -12.96 -10.92
CA ARG A 122 -1.19 -14.20 -10.52
C ARG A 122 -1.75 -14.15 -9.10
N HIS A 123 -2.05 -12.95 -8.58
CA HIS A 123 -2.61 -12.83 -7.24
C HIS A 123 -4.05 -13.38 -7.19
N GLU A 124 -4.24 -14.42 -6.39
CA GLU A 124 -5.56 -14.99 -6.10
C GLU A 124 -6.22 -14.21 -4.95
N GLY A 125 -7.37 -13.58 -5.24
CA GLY A 125 -8.18 -12.85 -4.26
C GLY A 125 -8.29 -11.33 -4.48
N LEU A 126 -8.99 -10.67 -3.57
CA LEU A 126 -9.15 -9.21 -3.56
C LEU A 126 -7.84 -8.56 -3.07
N ALA A 127 -7.10 -7.95 -3.99
CA ALA A 127 -5.96 -7.12 -3.66
C ALA A 127 -6.42 -5.86 -2.91
N GLN A 128 -6.27 -5.86 -1.60
CA GLN A 128 -6.58 -4.70 -0.77
C GLN A 128 -5.51 -3.62 -0.95
N CYS A 129 -5.95 -2.36 -1.05
CA CYS A 129 -5.04 -1.23 -1.10
C CYS A 129 -4.24 -1.18 0.21
N PRO A 130 -2.90 -1.22 0.16
CA PRO A 130 -2.09 -1.21 1.36
C PRO A 130 -2.29 0.09 2.14
N ALA A 131 -2.41 1.24 1.47
CA ALA A 131 -2.66 2.52 2.14
C ALA A 131 -3.97 2.52 2.94
N CYS A 132 -5.09 2.11 2.35
CA CYS A 132 -6.37 2.04 3.06
C CYS A 132 -6.37 0.96 4.15
N ALA A 133 -5.64 -0.13 3.97
CA ALA A 133 -5.57 -1.22 4.95
C ALA A 133 -4.69 -0.88 6.16
N THR A 134 -3.58 -0.15 5.96
CA THR A 134 -2.72 0.31 7.07
C THR A 134 -3.24 1.57 7.75
N GLN A 135 -3.91 2.45 7.00
CA GLN A 135 -4.56 3.65 7.55
C GLN A 135 -6.00 3.34 7.95
N ASP A 136 -6.25 2.23 8.65
CA ASP A 136 -7.57 1.94 9.22
C ASP A 136 -7.88 3.00 10.29
N LEU A 137 -8.29 4.17 9.83
CA LEU A 137 -8.62 5.37 10.59
C LEU A 137 -9.98 5.18 11.27
N GLY A 138 -10.34 3.96 11.68
CA GLY A 138 -11.59 3.64 12.35
C GLY A 138 -12.82 4.33 11.75
N VAL A 139 -12.86 4.62 10.45
CA VAL A 139 -13.82 5.57 9.87
C VAL A 139 -15.24 5.06 10.03
N SER A 140 -15.39 3.73 9.97
CA SER A 140 -16.63 3.00 10.28
C SER A 140 -17.04 3.15 11.74
N GLN A 141 -16.09 3.17 12.67
CA GLN A 141 -16.32 3.38 14.10
C GLN A 141 -16.70 4.84 14.40
N VAL A 142 -15.99 5.80 13.79
CA VAL A 142 -16.30 7.25 13.89
C VAL A 142 -17.67 7.56 13.27
N LYS A 143 -18.00 6.95 12.12
CA LYS A 143 -19.35 7.07 11.52
C LYS A 143 -20.44 6.54 12.45
N ARG A 144 -20.25 5.36 13.04
CA ARG A 144 -21.20 4.80 14.01
C ARG A 144 -21.39 5.69 15.24
N GLU A 145 -20.31 6.28 15.76
CA GLU A 145 -20.41 7.24 16.86
C GLU A 145 -21.15 8.52 16.46
N MET A 146 -20.87 9.07 15.27
CA MET A 146 -21.56 10.25 14.74
C MET A 146 -23.06 9.99 14.54
N ASP A 147 -23.41 8.84 13.96
CA ASP A 147 -24.80 8.44 13.74
C ASP A 147 -25.54 8.24 15.07
N ALA A 148 -24.88 7.64 16.07
CA ALA A 148 -25.44 7.50 17.42
C ALA A 148 -25.67 8.85 18.09
N ARG A 149 -24.75 9.81 17.96
CA ARG A 149 -24.90 11.18 18.48
C ARG A 149 -26.01 11.94 17.78
N LEU A 150 -26.13 11.81 16.46
CA LEU A 150 -27.22 12.40 15.68
C LEU A 150 -28.58 11.81 16.05
N ALA A 151 -28.66 10.50 16.26
CA ALA A 151 -29.88 9.84 16.72
C ALA A 151 -30.29 10.31 18.12
N ALA A 152 -29.33 10.41 19.06
CA ALA A 152 -29.57 10.93 20.40
C ALA A 152 -30.05 12.39 20.39
N TYR A 153 -29.45 13.24 19.54
CA TYR A 153 -29.86 14.63 19.37
C TYR A 153 -31.26 14.77 18.76
N ARG A 154 -31.62 13.94 17.78
CA ARG A 154 -32.98 13.91 17.23
C ARG A 154 -34.00 13.45 18.27
N ALA A 155 -33.66 12.46 19.08
CA ALA A 155 -34.52 11.97 20.15
C ALA A 155 -34.75 13.04 21.24
N SER A 156 -33.72 13.76 21.68
CA SER A 156 -33.87 14.84 22.66
C SER A 156 -34.68 16.01 22.13
N ARG A 157 -34.51 16.37 20.86
CA ARG A 157 -35.31 17.43 20.21
C ARG A 157 -36.79 17.05 20.09
N ASN A 158 -37.09 15.78 19.80
CA ASN A 158 -38.48 15.28 19.75
C ASN A 158 -39.13 15.20 21.13
N GLN A 159 -38.35 15.05 22.21
CA GLN A 159 -38.86 15.13 23.57
C GLN A 159 -39.16 16.59 23.97
N LEU A 160 -38.27 17.54 23.64
CA LEU A 160 -38.50 18.97 23.86
C LEU A 160 -39.76 19.50 23.16
N ALA A 161 -40.05 19.02 21.95
CA ALA A 161 -41.26 19.40 21.21
C ALA A 161 -42.57 18.79 21.76
N LYS A 162 -42.51 17.81 22.68
CA LYS A 162 -43.70 17.22 23.32
C LYS A 162 -44.12 17.91 24.62
N PHE A 163 -43.28 18.79 25.16
CA PHE A 163 -43.50 19.47 26.44
C PHE A 163 -43.50 21.00 26.33
N GLY A 164 -43.55 21.55 25.11
CA GLY A 164 -43.77 22.98 24.83
C GLY A 164 -45.06 23.17 24.06
#